data_AF-A0A975G3D3-F1
#
_entry.id   AF-A0A975G3D3-F1
#
_cell.length_a   1.000
_cell.length_b   1.000
_cell.length_c   1.000
_cell.angle_alpha   90.00
_cell.angle_beta   90.00
_cell.angle_gamma   90.00
#
_symmetry.space_group_name_H-M   'P 1'
#
loop_
_entity.id
_entity.type
_entity.pdbx_description
1 polymer ?
#
loop_
_entity_poly.entity_id
_entity_poly.type
_entity_poly.pdbx_seq_one_letter_code
_entity_poly.pdbx_strand_id
1 'polypeptide(L)'
;MKEHDKESTPNRLDVALGLRIRQRRKSLGVSQTALADAIGLTFQQIQKYERGFNRVSFSRLVDIAHALDCRVVDLIGDLDDASIPSPLFRQNTAHLRESGAPELLAAYSAAPPALRRVILKLVLEIAKDQQARQSDEDLAGEDERIAS
;
A
#
# COMPACT_ATOMS: atom_id res chain seq x y z
N MET A 1 7.23 -43.73 -9.13
CA MET A 1 7.42 -43.21 -7.75
C MET A 1 6.84 -41.80 -7.77
N LYS A 2 5.69 -41.56 -7.12
CA LYS A 2 5.06 -40.22 -7.12
C LYS A 2 5.79 -39.38 -6.06
N GLU A 3 6.44 -38.31 -6.50
CA GLU A 3 7.08 -37.34 -5.62
C GLU A 3 6.03 -36.76 -4.67
N HIS A 4 6.31 -36.86 -3.37
CA HIS A 4 5.50 -36.27 -2.32
C HIS A 4 5.45 -34.75 -2.50
N ASP A 5 4.23 -34.21 -2.56
CA ASP A 5 3.93 -32.78 -2.46
C ASP A 5 4.73 -32.16 -1.30
N LYS A 6 5.63 -31.22 -1.63
CA LYS A 6 6.27 -30.36 -0.64
C LYS A 6 5.18 -29.61 0.12
N GLU A 7 5.16 -29.80 1.43
CA GLU A 7 4.37 -29.01 2.38
C GLU A 7 4.63 -27.52 2.12
N SER A 8 3.70 -26.88 1.41
CA SER A 8 3.76 -25.47 1.06
C SER A 8 3.58 -24.68 2.36
N THR A 9 4.67 -24.11 2.87
CA THR A 9 4.64 -23.19 4.00
C THR A 9 3.62 -22.08 3.69
N PRO A 10 2.58 -21.91 4.52
CA PRO A 10 1.56 -20.90 4.30
C PRO A 10 2.17 -19.51 4.10
N ASN A 11 1.63 -18.74 3.15
CA ASN A 11 2.10 -17.37 2.94
C ASN A 11 1.84 -16.55 4.23
N ARG A 12 2.84 -15.77 4.65
CA ARG A 12 2.77 -14.95 5.87
C ARG A 12 1.57 -14.00 5.86
N LEU A 13 1.19 -13.46 4.70
CA LEU A 13 0.03 -12.58 4.56
C LEU A 13 -1.30 -13.34 4.79
N ASP A 14 -1.40 -14.57 4.27
CA ASP A 14 -2.59 -15.41 4.47
C ASP A 14 -2.75 -15.79 5.96
N VAL A 15 -1.64 -16.13 6.62
CA VAL A 15 -1.63 -16.43 8.06
C VAL A 15 -2.05 -15.21 8.87
N ALA A 16 -1.50 -14.04 8.56
CA ALA A 16 -1.77 -12.83 9.30
C ALA A 16 -3.21 -12.31 9.08
N LEU A 17 -3.75 -12.42 7.86
CA LEU A 17 -5.17 -12.19 7.58
C LEU A 17 -6.07 -13.17 8.36
N GLY A 18 -5.73 -14.46 8.33
CA GLY A 18 -6.45 -15.49 9.08
C GLY A 18 -6.51 -15.22 10.59
N LEU A 19 -5.41 -14.73 11.17
CA LEU A 19 -5.35 -14.32 12.57
C LEU A 19 -6.30 -13.14 12.86
N ARG A 20 -6.35 -12.12 11.98
CA ARG A 20 -7.25 -10.96 12.14
C ARG A 20 -8.72 -11.37 12.07
N ILE A 21 -9.09 -12.22 11.11
CA ILE A 21 -10.44 -12.81 11.00
C ILE A 21 -10.80 -13.53 12.30
N ARG A 22 -9.90 -14.38 12.81
CA ARG A 22 -10.11 -15.13 14.05
C ARG A 22 -10.29 -14.22 15.27
N GLN A 23 -9.46 -13.19 15.39
CA GLN A 23 -9.52 -12.23 16.48
C GLN A 23 -10.85 -11.47 16.47
N ARG A 24 -11.25 -10.93 15.31
CA ARG A 24 -12.54 -10.23 15.17
C ARG A 24 -13.70 -11.14 15.51
N ARG A 25 -13.74 -12.34 14.93
CA ARG A 25 -14.78 -13.33 15.22
C ARG A 25 -14.89 -13.64 16.71
N LYS A 26 -13.76 -13.90 17.37
CA LYS A 26 -13.72 -14.15 18.83
C LYS A 26 -14.19 -12.96 19.65
N SER A 27 -13.86 -11.72 19.25
CA SER A 27 -14.31 -10.52 19.96
C SER A 27 -15.83 -10.36 19.97
N LEU A 28 -16.51 -10.93 18.97
CA LEU A 28 -17.97 -10.95 18.85
C LEU A 28 -18.62 -12.20 19.46
N GLY A 29 -17.82 -13.13 20.03
CA GLY A 29 -18.33 -14.41 20.53
C GLY A 29 -18.84 -15.37 19.45
N VAL A 30 -18.57 -15.10 18.17
CA VAL A 30 -19.07 -15.88 17.04
C VAL A 30 -18.27 -17.18 16.90
N SER A 31 -18.92 -18.32 16.69
CA SER A 31 -18.23 -19.60 16.44
C SER A 31 -17.78 -19.71 14.97
N GLN A 32 -16.79 -20.57 14.68
CA GLN A 32 -16.38 -20.79 13.28
C GLN A 32 -17.54 -21.36 12.43
N THR A 33 -18.38 -22.21 13.02
CA THR A 33 -19.57 -22.77 12.36
C THR A 33 -20.59 -21.67 12.05
N ALA A 34 -20.86 -20.77 13.00
CA ALA A 34 -21.78 -19.66 12.79
C ALA A 34 -21.28 -18.71 11.68
N LEU A 35 -19.98 -18.42 11.63
CA LEU A 35 -19.41 -17.64 10.52
C LEU A 35 -19.51 -18.38 9.18
N ALA A 36 -19.22 -19.69 9.17
CA ALA A 36 -19.36 -20.54 8.00
C ALA A 36 -20.79 -20.51 7.43
N ASP A 37 -21.78 -20.73 8.30
CA ASP A 37 -23.19 -20.74 7.93
C ASP A 37 -23.64 -19.38 7.37
N ALA A 38 -23.19 -18.28 7.98
CA ALA A 38 -23.54 -16.92 7.56
C ALA A 38 -23.07 -16.57 6.13
N ILE A 39 -22.00 -17.21 5.63
CA ILE A 39 -21.42 -16.92 4.31
C ILE A 39 -21.47 -18.11 3.34
N GLY A 40 -22.23 -19.16 3.71
CA GLY A 40 -22.43 -20.35 2.88
C GLY A 40 -21.16 -21.17 2.65
N LEU A 41 -20.30 -21.28 3.68
CA LEU A 41 -19.08 -22.09 3.65
C LEU A 41 -19.15 -23.20 4.70
N THR A 42 -18.21 -24.14 4.62
CA THR A 42 -18.06 -25.18 5.65
C THR A 42 -17.21 -24.69 6.82
N PHE A 43 -17.43 -25.25 8.01
CA PHE A 43 -16.58 -25.03 9.19
C PHE A 43 -15.09 -25.25 8.87
N GLN A 44 -14.77 -26.31 8.11
CA GLN A 44 -13.40 -26.63 7.74
C GLN A 44 -12.76 -25.55 6.86
N GLN A 45 -13.53 -24.90 5.98
CA GLN A 45 -13.03 -23.78 5.17
C GLN A 45 -12.69 -22.57 6.05
N ILE A 46 -13.56 -22.21 6.99
CA ILE A 46 -13.25 -21.14 7.95
C ILE A 46 -12.02 -21.49 8.78
N GLN A 47 -11.90 -22.73 9.23
CA GLN A 47 -10.72 -23.20 9.97
C GLN A 47 -9.43 -23.09 9.12
N LYS A 48 -9.48 -23.42 7.83
CA LYS A 48 -8.34 -23.29 6.91
C LYS A 48 -7.99 -21.83 6.63
N TYR A 49 -8.99 -20.94 6.50
CA TYR A 49 -8.77 -19.50 6.37
C TYR A 49 -8.13 -18.91 7.63
N GLU A 50 -8.65 -19.21 8.82
CA GLU A 50 -8.10 -18.69 10.08
C GLU A 50 -6.68 -19.20 10.39
N ARG A 51 -6.26 -20.29 9.77
CA ARG A 51 -4.89 -20.84 9.87
C ARG A 51 -3.98 -20.39 8.73
N GLY A 52 -4.50 -19.68 7.73
CA GLY A 52 -3.74 -19.27 6.54
C GLY A 52 -3.40 -20.41 5.57
N PHE A 53 -3.93 -21.63 5.77
CA PHE A 53 -3.71 -22.75 4.86
C PHE A 53 -4.35 -22.52 3.50
N ASN A 54 -5.49 -21.82 3.49
CA ASN A 54 -6.18 -21.42 2.28
C ASN A 54 -6.16 -19.91 2.14
N ARG A 55 -5.87 -19.44 0.93
CA ARG A 55 -6.06 -18.03 0.54
C ARG A 55 -7.53 -17.66 0.62
N VAL A 56 -7.79 -16.48 1.14
CA VAL A 56 -9.13 -15.86 1.13
C VAL A 56 -9.22 -15.00 -0.12
N SER A 57 -10.18 -15.28 -1.02
CA SER A 57 -10.43 -14.40 -2.15
C SER A 57 -10.98 -13.06 -1.67
N PHE A 58 -10.83 -12.00 -2.46
CA PHE A 58 -11.38 -10.69 -2.11
C PHE A 58 -12.90 -10.74 -1.87
N SER A 59 -13.65 -11.45 -2.72
CA SER A 59 -15.09 -11.66 -2.53
C SER A 59 -15.42 -12.28 -1.17
N ARG A 60 -14.69 -13.32 -0.76
CA ARG A 60 -14.88 -13.97 0.54
C ARG A 60 -14.45 -13.09 1.70
N LEU A 61 -13.42 -12.27 1.52
CA LEU A 61 -13.02 -11.29 2.52
C LEU A 61 -14.13 -10.25 2.76
N VAL A 62 -14.80 -9.79 1.71
CA VAL A 62 -15.97 -8.90 1.81
C VAL A 62 -17.12 -9.59 2.54
N ASP A 63 -17.45 -10.83 2.16
CA ASP A 63 -18.50 -11.61 2.85
C ASP A 63 -18.20 -11.76 4.35
N ILE A 64 -16.94 -12.11 4.69
CA ILE A 64 -16.49 -12.27 6.08
C ILE A 64 -16.58 -10.95 6.84
N ALA A 65 -16.16 -9.83 6.24
CA ALA A 65 -16.21 -8.52 6.87
C ALA A 65 -17.66 -8.12 7.22
N HIS A 66 -18.60 -8.31 6.27
CA HIS A 66 -20.02 -8.07 6.52
C HIS A 66 -20.59 -9.00 7.60
N ALA A 67 -20.27 -10.30 7.56
CA ALA A 67 -20.72 -11.26 8.57
C ALA A 67 -20.14 -10.99 9.97
N LEU A 68 -18.98 -10.32 10.06
CA LEU A 68 -18.31 -9.93 11.30
C LEU A 68 -18.47 -8.45 11.65
N ASP A 69 -19.46 -7.78 11.04
CA ASP A 69 -19.83 -6.38 11.28
C ASP A 69 -18.60 -5.46 11.33
N CYS A 70 -17.74 -5.53 10.31
CA CYS A 70 -16.59 -4.65 10.16
C CYS A 70 -16.32 -4.33 8.70
N ARG A 71 -15.43 -3.37 8.45
CA ARG A 71 -14.97 -3.05 7.11
C ARG A 71 -13.83 -4.00 6.73
N VAL A 72 -13.68 -4.26 5.43
CA VAL A 72 -12.55 -5.05 4.90
C VAL A 72 -11.20 -4.48 5.37
N VAL A 73 -11.06 -3.15 5.40
CA VAL A 73 -9.84 -2.47 5.87
C VAL A 73 -9.51 -2.75 7.34
N ASP A 74 -10.50 -3.09 8.18
CA ASP A 74 -10.27 -3.40 9.59
C ASP A 74 -9.67 -4.81 9.77
N LEU A 75 -9.91 -5.72 8.81
CA LEU A 75 -9.30 -7.06 8.75
C LEU A 75 -7.92 -7.05 8.10
N ILE A 76 -7.69 -6.14 7.14
CA ILE A 76 -6.40 -6.01 6.46
C ILE A 76 -5.42 -5.16 7.30
N GLY A 77 -5.87 -4.04 7.88
CA GLY A 77 -5.02 -3.16 8.69
C GLY A 77 -3.65 -2.87 8.03
N ASP A 78 -2.58 -3.04 8.81
CA ASP A 78 -1.18 -2.84 8.39
C ASP A 78 -0.53 -4.14 7.83
N LEU A 79 -1.32 -5.07 7.27
CA LEU A 79 -0.74 -6.22 6.55
C LEU A 79 0.05 -5.77 5.31
N ASP A 80 -0.26 -4.59 4.79
CA ASP A 80 0.51 -3.90 3.76
C ASP A 80 1.64 -3.11 4.43
N ASP A 81 2.79 -3.76 4.57
CA ASP A 81 3.98 -3.17 5.20
C ASP A 81 4.57 -2.10 4.26
N ALA A 82 4.34 -0.83 4.62
CA ALA A 82 4.85 0.33 3.89
C ALA A 82 6.40 0.38 3.80
N SER A 83 7.12 -0.49 4.53
CA SER A 83 8.57 -0.67 4.38
C SER A 83 8.96 -1.53 3.17
N ILE A 84 8.02 -2.23 2.53
CA ILE A 84 8.27 -2.98 1.29
C ILE A 84 8.51 -1.96 0.17
N PRO A 85 9.72 -1.92 -0.42
CA PRO A 85 10.03 -0.96 -1.47
C PRO A 85 9.13 -1.20 -2.68
N SER A 86 8.45 -0.15 -3.15
CA SER A 86 7.68 -0.27 -4.38
C SER A 86 8.65 -0.40 -5.57
N PRO A 87 8.63 -1.52 -6.31
CA PRO A 87 9.56 -1.70 -7.44
C PRO A 87 9.28 -0.72 -8.59
N LEU A 88 8.04 -0.23 -8.70
CA LEU A 88 7.64 0.77 -9.68
C LEU A 88 7.78 2.21 -9.16
N PHE A 89 7.57 2.42 -7.85
CA PHE A 89 7.91 3.67 -7.17
C PHE A 89 9.26 3.53 -6.47
N ARG A 90 10.35 3.61 -7.25
CA ARG A 90 11.65 4.00 -6.68
C ARG A 90 11.48 5.42 -6.17
N GLN A 91 11.20 5.59 -4.88
CA GLN A 91 11.37 6.90 -4.26
C GLN A 91 12.83 7.30 -4.48
N ASN A 92 13.07 8.26 -5.37
CA ASN A 92 14.37 8.91 -5.43
C ASN A 92 14.50 9.78 -4.17
N THR A 93 14.80 9.15 -3.04
CA THR A 93 14.99 9.82 -1.76
C THR A 93 16.27 10.66 -1.73
N ALA A 94 17.07 10.63 -2.80
CA ALA A 94 18.18 11.57 -2.99
C ALA A 94 17.68 13.02 -2.83
N HIS A 95 16.51 13.34 -3.37
CA HIS A 95 15.91 14.68 -3.24
C HIS A 95 15.52 15.02 -1.80
N LEU A 96 15.23 14.03 -0.94
CA LEU A 96 14.98 14.27 0.49
C LEU A 96 16.25 14.62 1.28
N ARG A 97 17.43 14.40 0.69
CA ARG A 97 18.73 14.79 1.26
C ARG A 97 19.21 16.14 0.75
N GLU A 98 18.49 16.75 -0.20
CA GLU A 98 18.79 18.10 -0.64
C GLU A 98 18.52 19.09 0.48
N SER A 99 19.36 20.12 0.57
CA SER A 99 19.20 21.19 1.56
C SER A 99 17.82 21.84 1.41
N GLY A 100 17.06 21.94 2.51
CA GLY A 100 15.70 22.51 2.52
C GLY A 100 14.57 21.54 2.22
N ALA A 101 14.85 20.31 1.75
CA ALA A 101 13.81 19.33 1.44
C ALA A 101 13.12 18.77 2.70
N PRO A 102 13.82 18.43 3.80
CA PRO A 102 13.17 18.04 5.05
C PRO A 102 12.28 19.13 5.65
N GLU A 103 12.74 20.38 5.61
CA GLU A 103 12.02 21.55 6.11
C GLU A 103 10.74 21.80 5.31
N LEU A 104 10.82 21.71 3.98
CA LEU A 104 9.67 21.84 3.10
C LEU A 104 8.64 20.74 3.36
N LEU A 105 9.08 19.48 3.52
CA LEU A 105 8.19 18.35 3.81
C LEU A 105 7.50 18.50 5.17
N ALA A 106 8.25 18.92 6.20
CA ALA A 106 7.71 19.17 7.53
C ALA A 106 6.67 20.31 7.51
N ALA A 107 6.98 21.42 6.84
CA ALA A 107 6.06 22.55 6.68
C ALA A 107 4.81 22.17 5.86
N TYR A 108 4.97 21.40 4.79
CA TYR A 108 3.87 20.90 3.98
C TYR A 108 2.93 19.97 4.77
N SER A 109 3.50 19.09 5.60
CA SER A 109 2.73 18.21 6.48
C SER A 109 1.94 18.99 7.54
N ALA A 110 2.53 20.05 8.12
CA ALA A 110 1.85 20.91 9.09
C ALA A 110 0.77 21.82 8.46
N ALA A 111 0.81 22.06 7.14
CA ALA A 111 -0.14 22.94 6.48
C ALA A 111 -1.56 22.33 6.35
N PRO A 112 -2.62 23.16 6.41
CA PRO A 112 -3.99 22.74 6.12
C PRO A 112 -4.14 22.07 4.74
N PRO A 113 -5.03 21.08 4.57
CA PRO A 113 -5.18 20.34 3.31
C PRO A 113 -5.45 21.22 2.08
N ALA A 114 -6.21 22.31 2.26
CA ALA A 114 -6.49 23.26 1.18
C ALA A 114 -5.22 23.98 0.68
N LEU A 115 -4.31 24.34 1.60
CA LEU A 115 -3.08 25.06 1.27
C LEU A 115 -2.01 24.15 0.66
N ARG A 116 -1.98 22.87 1.04
CA ARG A 116 -1.07 21.88 0.44
C ARG A 116 -1.17 21.84 -1.09
N ARG A 117 -2.38 21.84 -1.65
CA ARG A 117 -2.60 21.84 -3.11
C ARG A 117 -2.02 23.08 -3.79
N VAL A 118 -2.15 24.24 -3.14
CA VAL A 118 -1.66 25.52 -3.68
C VAL A 118 -0.14 25.56 -3.64
N ILE A 119 0.46 25.16 -2.52
CA ILE A 119 1.93 25.06 -2.36
C ILE A 119 2.51 24.12 -3.42
N LEU A 120 1.91 22.95 -3.59
CA LEU A 120 2.36 21.98 -4.58
C LEU A 120 2.31 22.56 -6.00
N LYS A 121 1.21 23.23 -6.36
CA LYS A 121 1.08 23.87 -7.67
C LYS A 121 2.17 24.92 -7.88
N LEU A 122 2.41 25.78 -6.90
CA LEU A 122 3.44 26.83 -7.00
C LEU A 122 4.83 26.23 -7.23
N VAL A 123 5.24 25.26 -6.41
CA VAL A 123 6.56 24.62 -6.51
C VAL A 123 6.73 23.93 -7.87
N LEU A 124 5.68 23.27 -8.38
CA LEU A 124 5.71 22.64 -9.70
C LEU A 124 5.85 23.66 -10.85
N GLU A 125 5.17 24.81 -10.77
CA GLU A 125 5.29 25.84 -11.80
C GLU A 125 6.66 26.52 -11.81
N ILE A 126 7.24 26.78 -10.62
CA ILE A 126 8.61 27.29 -10.51
C ILE A 126 9.62 26.31 -11.10
N ALA A 127 9.48 25.01 -10.80
CA ALA A 127 10.39 23.99 -11.31
C ALA A 127 10.35 23.88 -12.85
N LYS A 128 9.16 23.97 -13.46
CA LYS A 128 9.00 23.97 -14.92
C LYS A 128 9.65 25.19 -15.57
N ASP A 129 9.45 26.37 -15.01
CA ASP A 129 10.02 27.63 -15.52
C ASP A 129 11.55 27.62 -15.48
N GLN A 130 12.15 27.06 -14.42
CA GLN A 130 13.62 26.91 -14.34
C GLN A 130 14.18 25.93 -15.37
N GLN A 131 13.50 24.81 -15.62
CA GLN A 131 13.91 23.84 -16.63
C GLN A 131 13.81 24.41 -18.05
N ALA A 132 12.76 25.18 -18.34
CA ALA A 132 12.59 25.84 -19.63
C ALA A 132 13.69 26.89 -19.89
N ARG A 133 14.08 27.66 -18.86
CA ARG A 133 15.17 28.64 -18.96
C ARG A 133 16.53 28.00 -19.15
N GLN A 134 16.80 26.89 -18.43
CA GLN A 134 18.04 26.14 -18.61
C GLN A 134 18.16 25.52 -20.01
N SER A 135 17.06 24.99 -20.57
CA SER A 135 17.08 24.49 -21.95
C SER A 135 17.32 25.57 -22.99
N ASP A 136 16.78 26.78 -22.79
CA ASP A 136 16.98 27.91 -23.71
C ASP A 136 18.42 28.46 -23.65
N GLU A 137 19.04 28.49 -22.46
CA GLU A 137 20.45 28.88 -22.28
C GLU A 137 21.43 27.84 -22.88
N ASP A 138 21.14 26.55 -22.74
CA ASP A 138 21.97 25.48 -23.31
C ASP A 138 21.95 25.49 -24.85
N LEU A 139 20.80 25.80 -25.47
CA LEU A 139 20.65 25.96 -26.92
C LEU A 139 21.40 27.18 -27.46
N ALA A 140 21.35 28.32 -26.75
CA ALA A 140 22.08 29.53 -27.15
C ALA A 140 23.60 29.37 -27.04
N GLY A 141 24.09 28.57 -26.08
CA GLY A 141 25.51 28.29 -25.88
C GLY A 141 26.12 27.28 -26.86
N GLU A 142 25.29 26.53 -27.61
CA GLU A 142 25.74 25.65 -28.70
C GLU A 142 25.88 26.42 -30.02
N ASP A 143 24.99 27.36 -30.33
CA ASP A 143 25.07 28.18 -31.55
C ASP A 143 26.31 29.11 -31.58
N GLU A 144 26.75 29.64 -30.44
CA GLU A 144 28.00 30.43 -30.35
C GLU A 144 29.28 29.58 -30.56
N ARG A 145 29.23 28.27 -30.32
CA ARG A 145 30.39 27.38 -30.52
C ARG A 145 30.53 26.86 -31.95
N ILE A 146 29.46 26.89 -32.73
CA ILE A 146 29.47 26.47 -34.15
C ILE A 146 29.86 27.66 -35.05
N ALA A 147 29.69 28.90 -34.59
CA ALA A 147 30.02 30.12 -35.32
C ALA A 147 31.47 30.62 -35.14
N SER A 148 32.32 29.89 -34.41
CA SER A 148 33.74 30.25 -34.14
C SER A 148 34.73 29.19 -34.59
#